data_AF-A0A914X522-F1
#
_entry.id   AF-A0A914X522-F1
#
_cell.length_a   1.000
_cell.length_b   1.000
_cell.length_c   1.000
_cell.angle_alpha   90.00
_cell.angle_beta   90.00
_cell.angle_gamma   90.00
#
_symmetry.space_group_name_H-M   'P 1'
#
loop_
_entity.id
_entity.type
_entity.pdbx_description
1 polymer ?
#
loop_
_entity_poly.entity_id
_entity_poly.type
_entity_poly.pdbx_seq_one_letter_code
_entity_poly.pdbx_strand_id
1 'polypeptide(L)'
;MRNDDYSLVDIPSIEAEDTMSTRDATKLAAQASKATQRPFRKVLMMRHGEPLDAAFPGWTRLALLGDKYRPYDLNMPLNIPIRSLVAHIDDAPLSEMGRLTAQMVGRGLRLARLEPTMIISAPELRCVHTAAALIKSLNNKNKAATICIEPGLADWRQWQETPPLWLSPRQLADLGLPVDVQYEPHWSVSSLQSAESVADYGERVAAALHNVFQLTRTRDSGVVLIVGHGATVSSDRMSTVTELELADASVPYCSVRGWHLSDDSSTLMATLDHPIKPIHTSAFTIDS
;
A
#
# COMPACT_ATOMS: atom_id res chain seq x y z
N MET A 1 -74.96 64.13 -27.21
CA MET A 1 -74.17 64.71 -26.10
C MET A 1 -74.20 63.71 -24.95
N ARG A 2 -73.00 63.31 -24.51
CA ARG A 2 -72.61 62.60 -23.28
C ARG A 2 -72.93 61.10 -23.16
N ASN A 3 -71.89 60.34 -23.47
CA ASN A 3 -71.46 59.09 -22.83
C ASN A 3 -70.97 59.34 -21.39
N ASP A 4 -70.66 58.22 -20.71
CA ASP A 4 -69.88 58.03 -19.48
C ASP A 4 -70.74 58.09 -18.18
N ASP A 5 -70.60 57.22 -17.19
CA ASP A 5 -69.50 56.31 -16.86
C ASP A 5 -69.99 55.26 -15.84
N TYR A 6 -69.62 53.99 -15.99
CA TYR A 6 -69.78 52.94 -14.96
C TYR A 6 -68.40 52.65 -14.38
N SER A 7 -68.15 53.06 -13.13
CA SER A 7 -66.89 52.86 -12.43
C SER A 7 -66.66 51.38 -12.08
N LEU A 8 -65.59 50.80 -12.64
CA LEU A 8 -65.00 49.51 -12.25
C LEU A 8 -64.13 49.70 -11.00
N VAL A 9 -64.18 48.73 -10.09
CA VAL A 9 -63.40 48.69 -8.84
C VAL A 9 -62.06 48.01 -9.13
N ASP A 10 -60.95 48.66 -8.76
CA ASP A 10 -59.59 48.14 -8.89
C ASP A 10 -59.37 46.85 -8.07
N ILE A 11 -58.85 45.81 -8.72
CA ILE A 11 -58.35 44.59 -8.10
C ILE A 11 -56.81 44.71 -8.01
N PRO A 12 -56.16 44.50 -6.85
CA PRO A 12 -54.71 44.59 -6.75
C PRO A 12 -54.03 43.48 -7.56
N SER A 13 -53.02 43.86 -8.33
CA SER A 13 -52.15 42.95 -9.07
C SER A 13 -51.34 42.09 -8.10
N ILE A 14 -51.42 40.77 -8.25
CA ILE A 14 -50.57 39.81 -7.53
C ILE A 14 -49.15 39.95 -8.11
N GLU A 15 -48.21 40.37 -7.27
CA GLU A 15 -46.78 40.37 -7.61
C GLU A 15 -46.31 38.93 -7.86
N ALA A 16 -45.69 38.71 -9.02
CA ALA A 16 -45.12 37.43 -9.40
C ALA A 16 -43.90 37.12 -8.52
N GLU A 17 -43.91 35.96 -7.87
CA GLU A 17 -42.75 35.40 -7.18
C GLU A 17 -41.56 35.30 -8.14
N ASP A 18 -40.42 35.80 -7.67
CA ASP A 18 -39.13 35.79 -8.36
C ASP A 18 -38.65 34.34 -8.53
N THR A 19 -39.01 33.71 -9.65
CA THR A 19 -38.56 32.36 -9.98
C THR A 19 -37.07 32.39 -10.25
N MET A 20 -36.30 31.93 -9.26
CA MET A 20 -34.85 31.71 -9.35
C MET A 20 -34.50 31.04 -10.70
N SER A 21 -33.66 31.71 -11.50
CA SER A 21 -33.30 31.27 -12.85
C SER A 21 -32.87 29.81 -12.83
N THR A 22 -33.44 29.00 -13.71
CA THR A 22 -33.13 27.56 -13.85
C THR A 22 -31.63 27.30 -14.02
N ARG A 23 -30.87 28.28 -14.53
CA ARG A 23 -29.40 28.27 -14.67
C ARG A 23 -28.65 28.44 -13.35
N ASP A 24 -29.18 29.23 -12.43
CA ASP A 24 -28.59 29.43 -11.10
C ASP A 24 -28.87 28.23 -10.21
N ALA A 25 -30.06 27.63 -10.33
CA ALA A 25 -30.37 26.34 -9.70
C ALA A 25 -29.48 25.19 -10.22
N THR A 26 -29.16 25.15 -11.53
CA THR A 26 -28.23 24.12 -12.05
C THR A 26 -26.79 24.37 -11.64
N LYS A 27 -26.34 25.63 -11.54
CA LYS A 27 -25.01 25.97 -11.01
C LYS A 27 -24.87 25.65 -9.53
N LEU A 28 -25.90 25.98 -8.72
CA LEU A 28 -25.96 25.63 -7.30
C LEU A 28 -26.03 24.11 -7.11
N ALA A 29 -26.78 23.37 -7.93
CA ALA A 29 -26.81 21.91 -7.89
C ALA A 29 -25.49 21.27 -8.34
N ALA A 30 -24.79 21.84 -9.33
CA ALA A 30 -23.46 21.37 -9.77
C ALA A 30 -22.36 21.72 -8.76
N GLN A 31 -22.45 22.87 -8.08
CA GLN A 31 -21.57 23.27 -6.98
C GLN A 31 -21.85 22.46 -5.71
N ALA A 32 -23.11 22.16 -5.41
CA ALA A 32 -23.50 21.25 -4.34
C ALA A 32 -23.02 19.83 -4.64
N SER A 33 -23.18 19.33 -5.88
CA SER A 33 -22.68 18.01 -6.31
C SER A 33 -21.14 17.89 -6.24
N LYS A 34 -20.41 18.99 -6.50
CA LYS A 34 -18.96 19.07 -6.26
C LYS A 34 -18.60 19.18 -4.77
N ALA A 35 -19.48 19.70 -3.93
CA ALA A 35 -19.28 19.85 -2.50
C ALA A 35 -19.63 18.59 -1.68
N THR A 36 -20.42 17.65 -2.23
CA THR A 36 -20.75 16.37 -1.57
C THR A 36 -19.81 15.21 -1.91
N GLN A 37 -18.97 15.32 -2.94
CA GLN A 37 -17.92 14.32 -3.19
C GLN A 37 -16.73 14.61 -2.28
N ARG A 38 -16.73 13.98 -1.10
CA ARG A 38 -15.50 13.83 -0.33
C ARG A 38 -14.42 13.23 -1.25
N PRO A 39 -13.20 13.78 -1.25
CA PRO A 39 -12.12 13.30 -2.11
C PRO A 39 -11.86 11.79 -1.90
N PHE A 40 -11.92 11.01 -2.99
CA PHE A 40 -11.61 9.58 -2.97
C PHE A 40 -10.25 9.31 -2.32
N ARG A 41 -10.20 8.37 -1.38
CA ARG A 41 -8.94 7.87 -0.83
C ARG A 41 -8.29 6.94 -1.85
N LYS A 42 -6.98 7.07 -2.02
CA LYS A 42 -6.21 6.21 -2.93
C LYS A 42 -5.41 5.21 -2.11
N VAL A 43 -5.64 3.93 -2.36
CA VAL A 43 -4.84 2.85 -1.80
C VAL A 43 -3.91 2.37 -2.89
N LEU A 44 -2.63 2.27 -2.59
CA LEU A 44 -1.63 1.64 -3.43
C LEU A 44 -1.14 0.39 -2.71
N MET A 45 -1.01 -0.71 -3.45
CA MET A 45 -0.33 -1.92 -2.96
C MET A 45 0.90 -2.17 -3.80
N MET A 46 2.00 -2.53 -3.13
CA MET A 46 3.31 -2.71 -3.75
C MET A 46 3.93 -4.04 -3.29
N ARG A 47 4.41 -4.84 -4.24
CA ARG A 47 5.21 -6.03 -3.92
C ARG A 47 6.60 -5.57 -3.46
N HIS A 48 7.17 -6.26 -2.47
CA HIS A 48 8.56 -6.03 -2.08
C HIS A 48 9.54 -6.08 -3.28
N GLY A 49 10.72 -5.47 -3.12
CA GLY A 49 11.82 -5.58 -4.07
C GLY A 49 12.46 -6.97 -4.08
N GLU A 50 13.42 -7.19 -4.99
CA GLU A 50 14.17 -8.44 -5.08
C GLU A 50 14.81 -8.80 -3.72
N PRO A 51 14.41 -9.93 -3.11
CA PRO A 51 15.02 -10.40 -1.88
C PRO A 51 16.34 -11.12 -2.19
N LEU A 52 17.25 -11.12 -1.22
CA LEU A 52 18.63 -11.57 -1.40
C LEU A 52 18.72 -13.08 -1.68
N ASP A 53 17.82 -13.87 -1.10
CA ASP A 53 17.69 -15.31 -1.30
C ASP A 53 17.16 -15.70 -2.69
N ALA A 54 16.33 -14.87 -3.31
CA ALA A 54 15.93 -15.05 -4.70
C ALA A 54 17.08 -14.72 -5.67
N ALA A 55 17.85 -13.67 -5.40
CA ALA A 55 19.01 -13.30 -6.23
C ALA A 55 20.17 -14.30 -6.07
N PHE A 56 20.35 -14.83 -4.86
CA PHE A 56 21.44 -15.72 -4.50
C PHE A 56 20.92 -16.89 -3.65
N PRO A 57 20.38 -17.95 -4.26
CA PRO A 57 19.93 -19.13 -3.54
C PRO A 57 21.06 -19.71 -2.67
N GLY A 58 20.76 -19.93 -1.38
CA GLY A 58 21.76 -20.45 -0.43
C GLY A 58 22.85 -19.45 -0.02
N TRP A 59 22.66 -18.14 -0.26
CA TRP A 59 23.62 -17.07 0.05
C TRP A 59 24.23 -17.14 1.45
N THR A 60 23.46 -17.60 2.45
CA THR A 60 23.92 -17.71 3.84
C THR A 60 25.14 -18.61 3.99
N ARG A 61 25.27 -19.67 3.18
CA ARG A 61 26.43 -20.59 3.22
C ARG A 61 27.74 -19.91 2.81
N LEU A 62 27.66 -18.96 1.88
CA LEU A 62 28.82 -18.28 1.30
C LEU A 62 29.11 -16.96 2.01
N ALA A 63 28.07 -16.22 2.40
CA ALA A 63 28.20 -14.90 2.97
C ALA A 63 28.31 -14.88 4.52
N LEU A 64 27.82 -15.91 5.22
CA LEU A 64 27.89 -16.01 6.69
C LEU A 64 28.94 -17.04 7.12
N LEU A 65 30.22 -16.71 6.89
CA LEU A 65 31.35 -17.54 7.27
C LEU A 65 31.77 -17.25 8.72
N GLY A 66 31.32 -18.11 9.64
CA GLY A 66 31.57 -17.96 11.08
C GLY A 66 30.63 -16.93 11.70
N ASP A 67 31.18 -15.96 12.43
CA ASP A 67 30.45 -14.87 13.09
C ASP A 67 30.33 -13.60 12.22
N LYS A 68 30.83 -13.63 10.98
CA LYS A 68 30.96 -12.45 10.12
C LYS A 68 30.21 -12.61 8.81
N TYR A 69 29.45 -11.57 8.49
CA TYR A 69 28.89 -11.36 7.17
C TYR A 69 29.95 -10.80 6.21
N ARG A 70 30.06 -11.38 5.01
CA ARG A 70 30.95 -10.93 3.93
C ARG A 70 30.18 -10.98 2.60
N PRO A 71 29.77 -9.83 2.04
CA PRO A 71 29.18 -9.81 0.70
C PRO A 71 30.24 -10.21 -0.33
N TYR A 72 29.87 -11.08 -1.27
CA TYR A 72 30.73 -11.55 -2.36
C TYR A 72 30.30 -11.05 -3.73
N ASP A 73 29.17 -10.34 -3.81
CA ASP A 73 28.63 -9.75 -5.03
C ASP A 73 28.16 -8.31 -4.74
N LEU A 74 28.25 -7.43 -5.74
CA LEU A 74 27.86 -6.02 -5.62
C LEU A 74 26.35 -5.83 -5.42
N ASN A 75 25.54 -6.81 -5.82
CA ASN A 75 24.10 -6.82 -5.54
C ASN A 75 23.78 -7.23 -4.09
N MET A 76 24.78 -7.62 -3.28
CA MET A 76 24.57 -7.89 -1.86
C MET A 76 24.67 -6.61 -1.02
N PRO A 77 23.84 -6.46 0.04
CA PRO A 77 23.94 -5.30 0.92
C PRO A 77 25.29 -5.26 1.63
N LEU A 78 25.81 -4.05 1.90
CA LEU A 78 27.09 -3.92 2.62
C LEU A 78 27.02 -4.42 4.07
N ASN A 79 25.86 -4.29 4.69
CA ASN A 79 25.61 -4.71 6.07
C ASN A 79 24.21 -5.34 6.16
N ILE A 80 24.08 -6.31 7.05
CA ILE A 80 22.82 -6.96 7.40
C ILE A 80 22.61 -6.91 8.92
N PRO A 81 21.36 -7.03 9.41
CA PRO A 81 21.08 -7.10 10.84
C PRO A 81 21.78 -8.29 11.50
N ILE A 82 22.26 -8.12 12.74
CA ILE A 82 22.82 -9.22 13.52
C ILE A 82 21.67 -10.10 14.01
N ARG A 83 21.55 -11.32 13.47
CA ARG A 83 20.53 -12.32 13.85
C ARG A 83 21.09 -13.74 13.76
N SER A 84 20.30 -14.73 14.18
CA SER A 84 20.65 -16.14 14.02
C SER A 84 20.69 -16.53 12.52
N LEU A 85 21.43 -17.59 12.21
CA LEU A 85 21.48 -18.14 10.85
C LEU A 85 20.07 -18.48 10.32
N VAL A 86 19.24 -19.09 11.15
CA VAL A 86 17.85 -19.47 10.82
C VAL A 86 17.03 -18.22 10.44
N ALA A 87 17.14 -17.13 11.21
CA ALA A 87 16.45 -15.88 10.88
C ALA A 87 16.91 -15.27 9.54
N HIS A 88 18.15 -15.51 9.11
CA HIS A 88 18.61 -15.07 7.78
C HIS A 88 18.14 -15.97 6.64
N ILE A 89 17.94 -17.26 6.91
CA ILE A 89 17.37 -18.20 5.94
C ILE A 89 15.90 -17.89 5.71
N ASP A 90 15.13 -17.69 6.78
CA ASP A 90 13.67 -17.56 6.68
C ASP A 90 13.20 -16.13 6.36
N ASP A 91 14.01 -15.11 6.64
CA ASP A 91 13.65 -13.70 6.49
C ASP A 91 14.80 -12.88 5.89
N ALA A 92 15.18 -13.22 4.66
CA ALA A 92 16.28 -12.57 3.95
C ALA A 92 16.05 -11.04 3.74
N PRO A 93 17.11 -10.22 3.79
CA PRO A 93 17.02 -8.80 3.42
C PRO A 93 16.81 -8.63 1.91
N LEU A 94 16.58 -7.39 1.47
CA LEU A 94 16.65 -7.05 0.04
C LEU A 94 18.09 -7.13 -0.49
N SER A 95 18.20 -7.41 -1.79
CA SER A 95 19.40 -7.09 -2.57
C SER A 95 19.56 -5.57 -2.77
N GLU A 96 20.72 -5.12 -3.24
CA GLU A 96 20.92 -3.71 -3.59
C GLU A 96 20.06 -3.31 -4.81
N MET A 97 19.86 -4.21 -5.78
CA MET A 97 18.91 -4.00 -6.89
C MET A 97 17.47 -3.88 -6.40
N GLY A 98 17.05 -4.68 -5.42
CA GLY A 98 15.74 -4.55 -4.77
C GLY A 98 15.55 -3.18 -4.12
N ARG A 99 16.58 -2.68 -3.41
CA ARG A 99 16.57 -1.33 -2.81
C ARG A 99 16.51 -0.21 -3.85
N LEU A 100 17.32 -0.30 -4.92
CA LEU A 100 17.35 0.71 -5.99
C LEU A 100 16.02 0.77 -6.73
N THR A 101 15.42 -0.39 -7.03
CA THR A 101 14.12 -0.48 -7.69
C THR A 101 13.01 0.15 -6.83
N ALA A 102 13.01 -0.10 -5.52
CA ALA A 102 12.07 0.55 -4.59
C ALA A 102 12.22 2.08 -4.55
N GLN A 103 13.46 2.58 -4.60
CA GLN A 103 13.73 4.02 -4.71
C GLN A 103 13.20 4.60 -6.03
N MET A 104 13.32 3.88 -7.15
CA MET A 104 12.78 4.31 -8.45
C MET A 104 11.25 4.42 -8.39
N VAL A 105 10.57 3.45 -7.77
CA VAL A 105 9.12 3.51 -7.53
C VAL A 105 8.74 4.74 -6.71
N GLY A 106 9.47 5.03 -5.62
CA GLY A 106 9.22 6.23 -4.81
C GLY A 106 9.33 7.53 -5.61
N ARG A 107 10.31 7.63 -6.52
CA ARG A 107 10.43 8.77 -7.45
C ARG A 107 9.25 8.83 -8.41
N GLY A 108 8.83 7.68 -8.94
CA GLY A 108 7.65 7.57 -9.80
C GLY A 108 6.38 8.07 -9.12
N LEU A 109 6.13 7.64 -7.88
CA LEU A 109 4.97 8.08 -7.09
C LEU A 109 5.00 9.58 -6.85
N ARG A 110 6.17 10.14 -6.52
CA ARG A 110 6.34 11.57 -6.36
C ARG A 110 6.03 12.35 -7.65
N LEU A 111 6.56 11.91 -8.78
CA LEU A 111 6.28 12.54 -10.08
C LEU A 111 4.80 12.47 -10.46
N ALA A 112 4.12 11.39 -10.07
CA ALA A 112 2.68 11.19 -10.26
C ALA A 112 1.80 11.94 -9.23
N ARG A 113 2.41 12.67 -8.27
CA ARG A 113 1.70 13.31 -7.13
C ARG A 113 0.88 12.32 -6.31
N LEU A 114 1.42 11.11 -6.13
CA LEU A 114 0.87 10.02 -5.35
C LEU A 114 1.77 9.68 -4.14
N GLU A 115 2.38 10.71 -3.53
CA GLU A 115 3.24 10.52 -2.36
C GLU A 115 2.42 9.96 -1.18
N PRO A 116 2.79 8.77 -0.64
CA PRO A 116 2.06 8.18 0.47
C PRO A 116 2.14 9.02 1.74
N THR A 117 0.99 9.22 2.37
CA THR A 117 0.84 9.87 3.68
C THR A 117 0.93 8.88 4.84
N MET A 118 0.72 7.60 4.53
CA MET A 118 0.79 6.47 5.43
C MET A 118 1.37 5.29 4.66
N ILE A 119 2.33 4.58 5.26
CA ILE A 119 2.94 3.39 4.70
C ILE A 119 2.76 2.26 5.70
N ILE A 120 2.12 1.19 5.25
CA ILE A 120 1.86 -0.02 6.04
C ILE A 120 2.62 -1.15 5.38
N SER A 121 3.36 -1.93 6.15
CA SER A 121 4.21 -3.00 5.64
C SER A 121 3.86 -4.31 6.32
N ALA A 122 3.90 -5.39 5.54
CA ALA A 122 4.09 -6.73 6.07
C ALA A 122 5.41 -6.80 6.89
N PRO A 123 5.50 -7.69 7.90
CA PRO A 123 6.59 -7.70 8.87
C PRO A 123 7.92 -8.24 8.33
N GLU A 124 7.92 -8.95 7.19
CA GLU A 124 9.13 -9.50 6.60
C GLU A 124 10.14 -8.39 6.25
N LEU A 125 11.42 -8.65 6.50
CA LEU A 125 12.49 -7.66 6.36
C LEU A 125 12.57 -7.11 4.93
N ARG A 126 12.28 -7.93 3.92
CA ARG A 126 12.19 -7.52 2.51
C ARG A 126 11.11 -6.45 2.27
N CYS A 127 9.95 -6.56 2.92
CA CYS A 127 8.85 -5.60 2.84
C CYS A 127 9.23 -4.29 3.53
N VAL A 128 9.75 -4.37 4.76
CA VAL A 128 10.16 -3.18 5.53
C VAL A 128 11.32 -2.44 4.85
N HIS A 129 12.32 -3.15 4.34
CA HIS A 129 13.41 -2.55 3.58
C HIS A 129 12.92 -1.91 2.27
N THR A 130 11.90 -2.49 1.62
CA THR A 130 11.28 -1.90 0.42
C THR A 130 10.64 -0.57 0.76
N ALA A 131 9.80 -0.54 1.81
CA ALA A 131 9.16 0.68 2.29
C ALA A 131 10.19 1.75 2.69
N ALA A 132 11.24 1.36 3.43
CA ALA A 132 12.30 2.26 3.85
C ALA A 132 13.09 2.84 2.66
N ALA A 133 13.41 2.02 1.66
CA ALA A 133 14.09 2.46 0.45
C ALA A 133 13.20 3.43 -0.36
N LEU A 134 11.90 3.15 -0.48
CA LEU A 134 10.95 4.04 -1.13
C LEU A 134 10.87 5.41 -0.44
N ILE A 135 10.82 5.44 0.90
CA ILE A 135 10.76 6.69 1.69
C ILE A 135 11.95 7.61 1.40
N LYS A 136 13.15 7.07 1.17
CA LYS A 136 14.34 7.87 0.82
C LYS A 136 14.15 8.71 -0.46
N SER A 137 13.24 8.30 -1.35
CA SER A 137 12.92 8.99 -2.59
C SER A 137 11.74 9.96 -2.48
N LEU A 138 10.98 9.92 -1.38
CA LEU A 138 9.89 10.85 -1.12
C LEU A 138 10.45 12.19 -0.64
N ASN A 139 9.80 13.31 -0.98
CA ASN A 139 10.29 14.64 -0.65
C ASN A 139 9.43 15.28 0.44
N ASN A 140 9.41 14.64 1.59
CA ASN A 140 8.54 15.05 2.69
C ASN A 140 9.24 16.08 3.58
N LYS A 141 9.38 17.32 3.06
CA LYS A 141 10.00 18.44 3.80
C LYS A 141 9.28 18.79 5.12
N ASN A 142 8.02 18.40 5.29
CA ASN A 142 7.18 18.84 6.41
C ASN A 142 6.74 17.70 7.36
N LYS A 143 6.85 16.43 6.98
CA LYS A 143 6.52 15.27 7.85
C LYS A 143 7.16 13.98 7.34
N ALA A 144 8.17 13.46 8.04
CA ALA A 144 8.79 12.19 7.68
C ALA A 144 7.73 11.08 7.64
N ALA A 145 7.65 10.36 6.51
CA ALA A 145 6.80 9.17 6.44
C ALA A 145 7.42 8.08 7.30
N THR A 146 6.60 7.42 8.12
CA THR A 146 6.97 6.27 8.93
C THR A 146 6.26 5.02 8.43
N ILE A 147 6.84 3.86 8.76
CA ILE A 147 6.35 2.55 8.37
C ILE A 147 5.59 1.94 9.55
N CYS A 148 4.30 1.68 9.37
CA CYS A 148 3.49 0.90 10.30
C CYS A 148 3.63 -0.59 9.97
N ILE A 149 4.01 -1.41 10.95
CA ILE A 149 4.18 -2.86 10.73
C ILE A 149 2.88 -3.58 11.08
N GLU A 150 2.26 -4.23 10.09
CA GLU A 150 1.00 -4.97 10.27
C GLU A 150 1.21 -6.48 10.02
N PRO A 151 1.32 -7.30 11.08
CA PRO A 151 1.49 -8.75 10.98
C PRO A 151 0.39 -9.47 10.20
N GLY A 152 -0.82 -8.89 10.12
CA GLY A 152 -1.91 -9.46 9.33
C GLY A 152 -1.61 -9.53 7.82
N LEU A 153 -0.62 -8.76 7.35
CA LEU A 153 -0.16 -8.75 5.95
C LEU A 153 1.00 -9.72 5.68
N ALA A 154 1.45 -10.49 6.67
CA ALA A 154 2.51 -11.48 6.50
C ALA A 154 2.17 -12.50 5.40
N ASP A 155 3.21 -13.05 4.77
CA ASP A 155 3.11 -14.06 3.73
C ASP A 155 2.48 -15.36 4.28
N TRP A 156 2.23 -16.32 3.39
CA TRP A 156 1.66 -17.59 3.80
C TRP A 156 2.62 -18.33 4.74
N ARG A 157 2.13 -18.63 5.94
CA ARG A 157 2.93 -19.20 7.04
C ARG A 157 3.51 -20.57 6.72
N GLN A 158 2.93 -21.32 5.79
CA GLN A 158 3.44 -22.64 5.40
C GLN A 158 4.64 -22.59 4.44
N TRP A 159 5.07 -21.40 3.98
CA TRP A 159 6.36 -21.25 3.29
C TRP A 159 7.56 -21.54 4.18
N GLN A 160 7.38 -21.47 5.50
CA GLN A 160 8.44 -21.61 6.48
C GLN A 160 8.01 -22.58 7.57
N GLU A 161 8.87 -23.53 7.90
CA GLU A 161 8.59 -24.49 8.98
C GLU A 161 8.78 -23.87 10.37
N THR A 162 9.56 -22.78 10.46
CA THR A 162 9.90 -22.12 11.72
C THR A 162 8.85 -21.07 12.11
N PRO A 163 8.66 -20.81 13.41
CA PRO A 163 7.89 -19.66 13.86
C PRO A 163 8.49 -18.35 13.33
N PRO A 164 7.70 -17.29 13.14
CA PRO A 164 8.21 -16.00 12.66
C PRO A 164 9.38 -15.47 13.51
N LEU A 165 10.55 -15.31 12.89
CA LEU A 165 11.74 -14.69 13.50
C LEU A 165 11.94 -13.25 13.01
N TRP A 166 10.83 -12.54 12.76
CA TRP A 166 10.86 -11.15 12.31
C TRP A 166 11.41 -10.22 13.39
N LEU A 167 12.06 -9.15 12.94
CA LEU A 167 12.49 -8.08 13.83
C LEU A 167 11.27 -7.30 14.34
N SER A 168 11.24 -7.00 15.64
CA SER A 168 10.22 -6.14 16.22
C SER A 168 10.32 -4.70 15.68
N PRO A 169 9.23 -3.90 15.74
CA PRO A 169 9.26 -2.50 15.33
C PRO A 169 10.40 -1.69 15.97
N ARG A 170 10.70 -1.95 17.25
CA ARG A 170 11.79 -1.29 17.96
C ARG A 170 13.16 -1.70 17.44
N GLN A 171 13.38 -3.00 17.21
CA GLN A 171 14.64 -3.47 16.62
C GLN A 171 14.84 -2.92 15.20
N LEU A 172 13.77 -2.81 14.41
CA LEU A 172 13.83 -2.19 13.08
C LEU A 172 14.19 -0.68 13.18
N ALA A 173 13.62 0.04 14.14
CA ALA A 173 13.97 1.43 14.40
C ALA A 173 15.42 1.60 14.88
N ASP A 174 15.92 0.69 15.73
CA ASP A 174 17.32 0.68 16.20
C ASP A 174 18.31 0.42 15.04
N LEU A 175 17.87 -0.22 13.96
CA LEU A 175 18.62 -0.35 12.70
C LEU A 175 18.57 0.91 11.81
N GLY A 176 17.90 1.98 12.26
CA GLY A 176 17.75 3.23 11.53
C GLY A 176 16.68 3.19 10.44
N LEU A 177 15.79 2.20 10.45
CA LEU A 177 14.64 2.18 9.53
C LEU A 177 13.54 3.12 10.08
N PRO A 178 12.82 3.85 9.21
CA PRO A 178 11.82 4.83 9.62
C PRO A 178 10.51 4.14 10.05
N VAL A 179 10.54 3.35 11.13
CA VAL A 179 9.39 2.59 11.63
C VAL A 179 8.63 3.36 12.69
N ASP A 180 7.30 3.34 12.63
CA ASP A 180 6.43 3.84 13.69
C ASP A 180 6.33 2.80 14.81
N VAL A 181 7.08 3.03 15.88
CA VAL A 181 7.09 2.16 17.07
C VAL A 181 5.84 2.32 17.95
N GLN A 182 4.99 3.33 17.68
CA GLN A 182 3.74 3.57 18.39
C GLN A 182 2.53 3.03 17.62
N TYR A 183 2.73 2.49 16.42
CA TYR A 183 1.66 1.83 15.68
C TYR A 183 1.22 0.56 16.43
N GLU A 184 -0.06 0.51 16.78
CA GLU A 184 -0.70 -0.68 17.34
C GLU A 184 -1.28 -1.53 16.21
N PRO A 185 -0.69 -2.69 15.90
CA PRO A 185 -1.18 -3.54 14.83
C PRO A 185 -2.51 -4.20 15.20
N HIS A 186 -3.36 -4.41 14.20
CA HIS A 186 -4.60 -5.15 14.40
C HIS A 186 -4.37 -6.63 14.66
N TRP A 187 -3.31 -7.19 14.08
CA TRP A 187 -2.85 -8.55 14.37
C TRP A 187 -1.60 -8.53 15.23
N SER A 188 -1.59 -9.35 16.27
CA SER A 188 -0.36 -9.69 16.96
C SER A 188 0.36 -10.82 16.22
N VAL A 189 1.70 -10.88 16.34
CA VAL A 189 2.47 -12.03 15.80
C VAL A 189 1.97 -13.35 16.41
N SER A 190 1.60 -13.34 17.70
CA SER A 190 1.04 -14.49 18.41
C SER A 190 -0.35 -14.93 17.92
N SER A 191 -1.09 -14.07 17.22
CA SER A 191 -2.39 -14.42 16.65
C SER A 191 -2.31 -15.05 15.25
N LEU A 192 -1.11 -15.16 14.67
CA LEU A 192 -0.91 -15.85 13.41
C LEU A 192 -0.95 -17.36 13.62
N GLN A 193 -1.76 -18.04 12.80
CA GLN A 193 -1.84 -19.50 12.82
C GLN A 193 -0.54 -20.10 12.25
N SER A 194 0.07 -21.04 12.98
CA SER A 194 1.31 -21.68 12.53
C SER A 194 1.12 -22.54 11.28
N ALA A 195 -0.05 -23.16 11.12
CA ALA A 195 -0.40 -24.03 9.99
C ALA A 195 -1.69 -23.55 9.33
N GLU A 196 -1.68 -22.32 8.79
CA GLU A 196 -2.85 -21.74 8.12
C GLU A 196 -3.05 -22.38 6.73
N SER A 197 -4.28 -22.69 6.33
CA SER A 197 -4.54 -23.11 4.94
C SER A 197 -4.45 -21.92 3.97
N VAL A 198 -4.45 -22.17 2.65
CA VAL A 198 -4.50 -21.09 1.64
C VAL A 198 -5.76 -20.23 1.79
N ALA A 199 -6.88 -20.85 2.17
CA ALA A 199 -8.12 -20.13 2.45
C ALA A 199 -7.99 -19.24 3.69
N ASP A 200 -7.44 -19.77 4.80
CA ASP A 200 -7.21 -19.00 6.03
C ASP A 200 -6.26 -17.81 5.78
N TYR A 201 -5.21 -18.02 4.98
CA TYR A 201 -4.32 -16.97 4.51
C TYR A 201 -5.06 -15.86 3.75
N GLY A 202 -5.88 -16.24 2.78
CA GLY A 202 -6.69 -15.30 1.99
C GLY A 202 -7.65 -14.49 2.86
N GLU A 203 -8.33 -15.15 3.81
CA GLU A 203 -9.23 -14.49 4.77
C GLU A 203 -8.48 -13.54 5.70
N ARG A 204 -7.33 -13.96 6.23
CA ARG A 204 -6.47 -13.13 7.09
C ARG A 204 -6.01 -11.88 6.35
N VAL A 205 -5.46 -12.02 5.15
CA VAL A 205 -4.98 -10.87 4.36
C VAL A 205 -6.14 -9.94 4.00
N ALA A 206 -7.29 -10.49 3.60
CA ALA A 206 -8.48 -9.68 3.32
C ALA A 206 -8.97 -8.90 4.55
N ALA A 207 -8.99 -9.54 5.72
CA ALA A 207 -9.35 -8.89 6.99
C ALA A 207 -8.32 -7.82 7.39
N ALA A 208 -7.03 -8.07 7.19
CA ALA A 208 -5.97 -7.10 7.44
C ALA A 208 -6.11 -5.86 6.55
N LEU A 209 -6.32 -6.06 5.25
CA LEU A 209 -6.58 -4.97 4.31
C LEU A 209 -7.84 -4.18 4.70
N HIS A 210 -8.91 -4.88 5.09
CA HIS A 210 -10.14 -4.24 5.56
C HIS A 210 -9.88 -3.32 6.75
N ASN A 211 -9.18 -3.81 7.78
CA ASN A 211 -8.89 -3.03 8.99
C ASN A 211 -8.00 -1.83 8.69
N VAL A 212 -6.98 -2.02 7.85
CA VAL A 212 -6.15 -0.93 7.32
C VAL A 212 -7.02 0.13 6.64
N PHE A 213 -8.00 -0.27 5.82
CA PHE A 213 -8.91 0.70 5.19
C PHE A 213 -9.76 1.44 6.22
N GLN A 214 -10.26 0.77 7.26
CA GLN A 214 -10.99 1.44 8.35
C GLN A 214 -10.11 2.48 9.09
N LEU A 215 -8.85 2.16 9.39
CA LEU A 215 -7.90 3.10 10.02
C LEU A 215 -7.68 4.37 9.20
N THR A 216 -7.86 4.28 7.89
CA THR A 216 -7.66 5.40 6.98
C THR A 216 -8.92 6.25 6.83
N ARG A 217 -10.09 5.76 7.28
CA ARG A 217 -11.37 6.48 7.23
C ARG A 217 -11.46 7.69 8.16
N THR A 218 -10.70 7.68 9.24
CA THR A 218 -10.64 8.80 10.20
C THR A 218 -9.65 9.88 9.79
N ARG A 219 -8.91 9.66 8.69
CA ARG A 219 -7.92 10.61 8.17
C ARG A 219 -8.49 11.43 7.02
N ASP A 220 -7.96 12.65 6.90
CA ASP A 220 -8.15 13.51 5.73
C ASP A 220 -7.69 12.79 4.46
N SER A 221 -8.14 13.27 3.29
CA SER A 221 -7.75 12.73 1.99
C SER A 221 -6.25 12.48 1.88
N GLY A 222 -5.86 11.29 1.43
CA GLY A 222 -4.46 10.92 1.30
C GLY A 222 -4.26 9.65 0.47
N VAL A 223 -2.98 9.36 0.22
CA VAL A 223 -2.53 8.11 -0.38
C VAL A 223 -2.02 7.21 0.74
N VAL A 224 -2.51 5.97 0.76
CA VAL A 224 -2.05 4.90 1.65
C VAL A 224 -1.28 3.91 0.81
N LEU A 225 -0.05 3.60 1.20
CA LEU A 225 0.75 2.57 0.54
C LEU A 225 0.82 1.34 1.45
N ILE A 226 0.50 0.19 0.89
CA ILE A 226 0.63 -1.12 1.51
C ILE A 226 1.77 -1.86 0.81
N VAL A 227 2.78 -2.28 1.55
CA VAL A 227 3.92 -3.03 1.04
C VAL A 227 3.82 -4.47 1.55
N GLY A 228 3.76 -5.43 0.64
CA GLY A 228 3.57 -6.84 0.95
C GLY A 228 4.13 -7.76 -0.12
N HIS A 229 3.46 -8.88 -0.31
CA HIS A 229 3.89 -9.95 -1.21
C HIS A 229 3.15 -9.87 -2.55
N GLY A 230 3.56 -10.67 -3.54
CA GLY A 230 2.90 -10.70 -4.84
C GLY A 230 1.44 -11.11 -4.71
N ALA A 231 1.14 -12.11 -3.88
CA ALA A 231 -0.22 -12.53 -3.56
C ALA A 231 -1.07 -11.44 -2.88
N THR A 232 -0.46 -10.56 -2.08
CA THR A 232 -1.16 -9.40 -1.49
C THR A 232 -1.60 -8.42 -2.57
N VAL A 233 -0.75 -8.20 -3.58
CA VAL A 233 -0.99 -7.24 -4.67
C VAL A 233 -1.87 -7.83 -5.77
N SER A 234 -1.79 -9.14 -6.01
CA SER A 234 -2.64 -9.82 -6.99
C SER A 234 -4.11 -9.61 -6.63
N SER A 235 -4.42 -9.69 -5.33
CA SER A 235 -5.78 -9.62 -4.78
C SER A 235 -6.71 -10.71 -5.34
N ASP A 236 -6.13 -11.76 -5.92
CA ASP A 236 -6.88 -12.88 -6.49
C ASP A 236 -7.43 -13.76 -5.35
N ARG A 237 -8.60 -14.36 -5.57
CA ARG A 237 -9.09 -15.39 -4.65
C ARG A 237 -8.34 -16.68 -4.94
N MET A 238 -7.64 -17.19 -3.93
CA MET A 238 -6.81 -18.38 -4.02
C MET A 238 -7.40 -19.45 -3.10
N SER A 239 -7.42 -20.68 -3.57
CA SER A 239 -7.95 -21.85 -2.86
C SER A 239 -6.95 -23.01 -2.79
N THR A 240 -5.97 -23.02 -3.70
CA THR A 240 -4.90 -24.03 -3.75
C THR A 240 -3.50 -23.42 -3.64
N VAL A 241 -2.51 -24.22 -3.25
CA VAL A 241 -1.10 -23.80 -3.18
C VAL A 241 -0.60 -23.34 -4.54
N THR A 242 -0.94 -24.05 -5.61
CA THR A 242 -0.56 -23.68 -6.98
C THR A 242 -1.15 -22.34 -7.42
N GLU A 243 -2.41 -22.04 -7.06
CA GLU A 243 -3.01 -20.73 -7.34
C GLU A 243 -2.27 -19.62 -6.59
N LEU A 244 -1.88 -19.86 -5.34
CA LEU A 244 -1.11 -18.90 -4.54
C LEU A 244 0.28 -18.65 -5.12
N GLU A 245 1.01 -19.70 -5.50
CA GLU A 245 2.32 -19.59 -6.16
C GLU A 245 2.23 -18.82 -7.48
N LEU A 246 1.23 -19.13 -8.30
CA LEU A 246 0.99 -18.44 -9.57
C LEU A 246 0.65 -16.96 -9.34
N ALA A 247 -0.21 -16.67 -8.35
CA ALA A 247 -0.57 -15.30 -8.01
C ALA A 247 0.65 -14.50 -7.54
N ASP A 248 1.49 -15.07 -6.67
CA ASP A 248 2.71 -14.40 -6.20
C ASP A 248 3.72 -14.17 -7.33
N ALA A 249 3.94 -15.18 -8.17
CA ALA A 249 4.87 -15.11 -9.30
C ALA A 249 4.39 -14.15 -10.41
N SER A 250 3.07 -14.00 -10.60
CA SER A 250 2.49 -13.14 -11.65
C SER A 250 2.75 -11.65 -11.45
N VAL A 251 3.11 -11.24 -10.23
CA VAL A 251 3.28 -9.84 -9.84
C VAL A 251 4.77 -9.52 -9.74
N PRO A 252 5.41 -8.76 -10.64
CA PRO A 252 6.85 -8.48 -10.57
C PRO A 252 7.26 -7.74 -9.29
N TYR A 253 8.53 -7.85 -8.88
CA TYR A 253 9.09 -7.09 -7.77
C TYR A 253 8.87 -5.58 -7.94
N CYS A 254 8.57 -4.89 -6.84
CA CYS A 254 8.29 -3.44 -6.85
C CYS A 254 7.12 -3.00 -7.76
N SER A 255 6.32 -3.93 -8.30
CA SER A 255 5.12 -3.54 -9.03
C SER A 255 4.09 -2.92 -8.09
N VAL A 256 3.38 -1.91 -8.59
CA VAL A 256 2.39 -1.15 -7.84
C VAL A 256 1.04 -1.24 -8.54
N ARG A 257 0.01 -1.61 -7.77
CA ARG A 257 -1.39 -1.50 -8.18
C ARG A 257 -2.08 -0.48 -7.29
N GLY A 258 -3.10 0.20 -7.80
CA GLY A 258 -3.83 1.19 -7.03
C GLY A 258 -5.32 1.00 -7.13
N TRP A 259 -6.05 1.54 -6.16
CA TRP A 259 -7.50 1.54 -6.10
C TRP A 259 -8.03 2.83 -5.51
N HIS A 260 -9.22 3.22 -5.96
CA HIS A 260 -10.06 4.19 -5.27
C HIS A 260 -10.93 3.49 -4.22
N LEU A 261 -10.88 3.99 -2.99
CA LEU A 261 -11.77 3.58 -1.91
C LEU A 261 -12.96 4.55 -1.83
N SER A 262 -14.17 4.00 -1.75
CA SER A 262 -15.38 4.77 -1.46
C SER A 262 -15.46 5.13 0.02
N ASP A 263 -16.14 6.22 0.34
CA ASP A 263 -16.43 6.54 1.75
C ASP A 263 -17.49 5.61 2.36
N ASP A 264 -18.41 5.08 1.55
CA ASP A 264 -19.58 4.34 2.03
C ASP A 264 -19.34 2.83 2.14
N SER A 265 -18.28 2.31 1.51
CA SER A 265 -18.05 0.88 1.39
C SER A 265 -16.58 0.53 1.66
N SER A 266 -16.37 -0.58 2.38
CA SER A 266 -15.05 -1.19 2.55
C SER A 266 -14.60 -1.95 1.29
N THR A 267 -15.26 -1.71 0.16
CA THR A 267 -14.99 -2.35 -1.11
C THR A 267 -14.16 -1.43 -1.98
N LEU A 268 -13.09 -1.99 -2.54
CA LEU A 268 -12.28 -1.37 -3.59
C LEU A 268 -13.21 -1.12 -4.79
N MET A 269 -13.42 0.15 -5.16
CA MET A 269 -14.45 0.49 -6.16
C MET A 269 -13.93 0.43 -7.59
N ALA A 270 -12.73 0.96 -7.80
CA ALA A 270 -12.17 1.13 -9.14
C ALA A 270 -10.65 1.02 -9.07
N THR A 271 -10.09 0.23 -9.97
CA THR A 271 -8.65 0.12 -10.15
C THR A 271 -8.10 1.45 -10.67
N LEU A 272 -7.02 1.93 -10.05
CA LEU A 272 -6.13 2.91 -10.66
C LEU A 272 -5.24 2.14 -11.62
N ASP A 273 -5.60 2.13 -12.91
CA ASP A 273 -4.77 1.47 -13.91
C ASP A 273 -3.40 2.17 -13.98
N HIS A 274 -2.34 1.41 -13.68
CA HIS A 274 -0.94 1.84 -13.74
C HIS A 274 -0.68 3.20 -13.06
N PRO A 275 -0.77 3.30 -11.71
CA PRO A 275 -0.61 4.56 -10.99
C PRO A 275 0.76 5.22 -11.27
N ILE A 276 1.74 4.40 -11.66
CA ILE A 276 3.03 4.80 -12.21
C ILE A 276 3.40 3.86 -13.36
N LYS A 277 4.34 4.28 -14.22
CA LYS A 277 4.89 3.43 -15.28
C LYS A 277 5.57 2.19 -14.66
N PRO A 278 5.43 1.00 -15.28
CA PRO A 278 6.09 -0.21 -14.80
C PRO A 278 7.61 -0.11 -14.94
N ILE A 279 8.32 -0.88 -14.11
CA ILE A 279 9.76 -1.10 -14.25
C ILE A 279 9.96 -2.43 -14.98
N HIS A 280 10.68 -2.40 -16.10
CA HIS A 280 11.13 -3.61 -16.78
C HIS A 280 12.60 -3.85 -16.42
N THR A 281 12.88 -5.01 -15.84
CA THR A 281 14.24 -5.49 -15.60
C THR A 281 14.52 -6.64 -16.56
N SER A 282 15.68 -6.63 -17.23
CA SER A 282 16.16 -7.79 -17.97
C SER A 282 16.58 -8.88 -16.98
N ALA A 283 16.07 -10.10 -17.15
CA ALA A 283 16.64 -11.25 -16.46
C ALA A 283 18.02 -11.51 -17.07
N PHE A 284 19.08 -11.16 -16.35
CA PHE A 284 20.41 -11.66 -16.68
C PHE A 284 20.53 -13.04 -16.05
N THR A 285 20.34 -14.08 -16.85
CA THR A 285 20.81 -15.42 -16.48
C THR A 285 22.34 -15.35 -16.50
N ILE A 286 22.97 -15.39 -15.33
CA ILE A 286 24.39 -15.69 -15.25
C ILE A 286 24.45 -17.20 -15.48
N ASP A 287 24.79 -17.61 -16.71
CA ASP A 287 25.17 -19.00 -16.96
C ASP A 287 26.39 -19.29 -16.09
N SER A 288 26.17 -20.16 -15.09
CA SER A 288 27.19 -20.65 -14.15
C SER A 288 28.16 -21.60 -14.80
#